data_AF-W2EWY4-F1
#
_entry.id   AF-W2EWY4-F1
#
_cell.length_a   1.000
_cell.length_b   1.000
_cell.length_c   1.000
_cell.angle_alpha   90.00
_cell.angle_beta   90.00
_cell.angle_gamma   90.00
#
_symmetry.space_group_name_H-M   'P 1'
#
loop_
_entity.id
_entity.type
_entity.pdbx_description
1 polymer ?
#
loop_
_entity_poly.entity_id
_entity_poly.type
_entity_poly.pdbx_seq_one_letter_code
_entity_poly.pdbx_strand_id
1 'polypeptide(L)' 'MSTADRAAELRAQADALDSIAGLEADLAKAKAAYAANPTEKTRAEKQRVALALREARATIRSEGHTVGGDAYVDEEA' A
#
# COMPACT_ATOMS: atom_id res chain seq x y z
N MET A 1 -6.13 -16.60 -19.74
CA MET A 1 -6.67 -15.71 -18.71
C MET A 1 -8.02 -15.21 -19.19
N SER A 2 -9.10 -15.44 -18.44
CA SER A 2 -10.47 -15.03 -18.83
C SER A 2 -10.75 -13.57 -18.43
N THR A 3 -11.82 -12.99 -18.98
CA THR A 3 -12.31 -11.68 -18.55
C THR A 3 -12.73 -11.66 -17.08
N ALA A 4 -13.22 -12.78 -16.54
CA ALA A 4 -13.56 -12.93 -15.14
C ALA A 4 -12.31 -12.92 -14.25
N ASP A 5 -11.23 -13.60 -14.66
CA ASP A 5 -9.95 -13.62 -13.93
C ASP A 5 -9.35 -12.21 -13.89
N ARG A 6 -9.35 -11.49 -15.02
CA ARG A 6 -8.87 -10.11 -15.09
C ARG A 6 -9.69 -9.16 -14.22
N ALA A 7 -11.01 -9.34 -14.15
CA ALA A 7 -11.87 -8.54 -13.27
C ALA A 7 -11.64 -8.84 -11.78
N ALA A 8 -11.32 -10.08 -11.42
CA ALA A 8 -10.95 -10.44 -10.05
C ALA A 8 -9.60 -9.82 -9.65
N GLU A 9 -8.62 -9.86 -10.55
CA GLU A 9 -7.30 -9.26 -10.34
C GLU A 9 -7.40 -7.74 -10.13
N LEU A 10 -8.15 -7.03 -10.98
CA LEU A 10 -8.34 -5.58 -10.85
C LEU A 10 -9.04 -5.19 -9.53
N ARG A 11 -9.96 -6.02 -9.03
CA ARG A 11 -10.58 -5.78 -7.71
C ARG A 11 -9.58 -5.96 -6.58
N ALA A 12 -8.78 -7.03 -6.63
CA ALA A 12 -7.72 -7.24 -5.63
C ALA A 12 -6.72 -6.07 -5.62
N GLN A 13 -6.36 -5.54 -6.79
CA GLN A 13 -5.52 -4.34 -6.90
C GLN A 13 -6.19 -3.10 -6.27
N ALA A 14 -7.49 -2.89 -6.52
CA ALA A 14 -8.22 -1.78 -5.93
C ALA A 14 -8.30 -1.88 -4.41
N ASP A 15 -8.65 -3.05 -3.87
CA ASP A 15 -8.71 -3.30 -2.42
C ASP A 15 -7.34 -3.08 -1.75
N ALA A 16 -6.26 -3.47 -2.43
CA ALA A 16 -4.90 -3.29 -1.95
C ALA A 16 -4.48 -1.81 -1.94
N LEU A 17 -4.88 -1.03 -2.96
CA LEU A 17 -4.66 0.42 -3.01
C LEU A 17 -5.46 1.16 -1.93
N ASP A 18 -6.72 0.79 -1.72
CA ASP A 18 -7.56 1.38 -0.67
C ASP A 18 -6.96 1.10 0.73
N SER A 19 -6.42 -0.10 0.94
CA SER A 19 -5.70 -0.45 2.16
C SER A 19 -4.45 0.42 2.39
N ILE A 20 -3.63 0.64 1.34
CA ILE A 20 -2.49 1.56 1.41
C ILE A 20 -2.96 2.98 1.77
N ALA A 21 -4.00 3.48 1.10
CA ALA A 21 -4.49 4.84 1.34
C ALA A 21 -4.96 5.03 2.80
N GLY A 22 -5.63 4.01 3.37
CA GLY A 22 -5.99 4.00 4.79
C GLY A 22 -4.77 4.06 5.71
N LEU A 23 -3.74 3.24 5.45
CA LEU A 23 -2.51 3.21 6.23
C LEU A 23 -1.70 4.52 6.12
N GLU A 24 -1.75 5.20 4.97
CA GLU A 24 -1.13 6.53 4.80
C GLU A 24 -1.84 7.60 5.63
N ALA A 25 -3.18 7.59 5.62
CA ALA A 25 -3.96 8.49 6.46
C ALA A 25 -3.70 8.25 7.96
N ASP A 26 -3.62 6.99 8.37
CA ASP A 26 -3.32 6.63 9.76
C ASP A 26 -1.88 6.99 10.14
N LEU A 27 -0.92 6.86 9.23
CA LEU A 27 0.45 7.30 9.48
C LEU A 27 0.51 8.82 9.66
N ALA A 28 -0.26 9.58 8.88
CA ALA A 28 -0.36 11.03 9.04
C ALA A 28 -0.94 11.40 10.41
N LYS A 29 -2.02 10.74 10.85
CA LYS A 29 -2.59 10.92 12.20
C LYS A 29 -1.58 10.57 13.30
N ALA A 30 -0.87 9.44 13.17
CA ALA A 30 0.12 9.01 14.16
C ALA A 30 1.32 9.96 14.24
N LYS A 31 1.76 10.53 13.10
CA LYS A 31 2.78 11.58 13.07
C LYS A 31 2.30 12.86 13.78
N ALA A 32 1.07 13.29 13.51
CA ALA A 32 0.48 14.45 14.17
C ALA A 32 0.34 14.23 15.70
N ALA A 33 -0.12 13.05 16.12
CA ALA A 33 -0.23 12.69 17.53
C ALA A 33 1.13 12.68 18.24
N TYR A 34 2.18 12.14 17.59
CA TYR A 34 3.54 12.20 18.14
C TYR A 34 4.09 13.63 18.20
N ALA A 35 3.82 14.46 17.19
CA ALA A 35 4.24 15.86 17.19
C ALA A 35 3.54 16.69 18.28
N ALA A 36 2.26 16.42 18.54
CA ALA A 36 1.49 17.09 19.59
C ALA A 36 1.87 16.58 20.99
N ASN A 37 2.19 15.30 21.15
CA ASN A 37 2.53 14.69 22.44
C ASN A 37 3.58 13.57 22.28
N PRO A 38 4.88 13.88 22.31
CA PRO A 38 5.94 12.92 22.08
C PRO A 38 6.15 12.02 23.31
N THR A 39 5.47 10.88 23.32
CA THR A 39 5.57 9.85 24.36
C THR A 39 5.97 8.52 23.73
N GLU A 40 6.37 7.56 24.56
CA GLU A 40 6.65 6.20 24.07
C GLU A 40 5.43 5.58 23.37
N LYS A 41 4.22 5.84 23.88
CA LYS A 41 2.98 5.37 23.27
C LYS A 41 2.75 5.93 21.87
N THR A 42 2.89 7.24 21.68
CA THR A 42 2.71 7.86 20.36
C THR A 42 3.84 7.51 19.39
N ARG A 43 5.06 7.28 19.90
CA ARG A 43 6.18 6.74 19.12
C ARG A 43 5.90 5.31 18.65
N ALA A 44 5.47 4.43 19.55
CA ALA A 44 5.15 3.04 19.24
C ALA A 44 4.03 2.95 18.20
N GLU A 45 2.99 3.77 18.34
CA GLU A 45 1.90 3.81 17.36
C GLU A 45 2.36 4.29 15.99
N LYS A 46 3.16 5.36 15.93
CA LYS A 46 3.78 5.81 14.68
C LYS A 46 4.64 4.73 14.03
N GLN A 47 5.42 3.98 14.81
CA GLN A 47 6.26 2.89 14.32
C GLN A 47 5.42 1.71 13.82
N ARG A 48 4.37 1.33 14.55
CA ARG A 48 3.45 0.26 14.18
C ARG A 48 2.79 0.53 12.84
N VAL A 49 2.24 1.73 12.65
CA VAL A 49 1.58 2.09 11.38
C VAL A 49 2.59 2.22 10.24
N ALA A 50 3.80 2.72 10.51
CA ALA A 50 4.87 2.78 9.51
C ALA A 50 5.33 1.38 9.05
N LEU A 51 5.37 0.40 9.97
CA LEU A 51 5.68 -0.99 9.64
C LEU A 51 4.55 -1.62 8.82
N ALA A 52 3.30 -1.45 9.23
CA ALA A 52 2.14 -1.95 8.49
C ALA A 52 2.08 -1.41 7.05
N LEU A 53 2.36 -0.11 6.84
CA LEU A 53 2.44 0.48 5.51
C LEU A 53 3.58 -0.13 4.67
N ARG A 54 4.73 -0.39 5.30
CA ARG A 54 5.87 -1.04 4.62
C ARG A 54 5.51 -2.46 4.21
N GLU A 55 4.88 -3.22 5.09
CA GLU A 55 4.44 -4.59 4.83
C GLU A 55 3.40 -4.62 3.71
N ALA A 56 2.36 -3.78 3.76
CA ALA A 56 1.35 -3.69 2.70
C ALA A 56 1.97 -3.39 1.32
N ARG A 57 2.92 -2.44 1.25
CA ARG A 57 3.66 -2.12 0.02
C ARG A 57 4.56 -3.27 -0.45
N ALA A 58 5.13 -4.04 0.47
CA ALA A 58 5.94 -5.20 0.14
C ALA A 58 5.06 -6.32 -0.43
N THR A 59 3.92 -6.60 0.20
CA THR A 59 2.93 -7.59 -0.25
C THR A 59 2.47 -7.30 -1.69
N ILE A 60 2.06 -6.06 -1.98
CA ILE A 60 1.62 -5.68 -3.34
C ILE A 60 2.73 -5.88 -4.38
N ARG A 61 3.98 -5.60 -4.01
CA ARG A 61 5.14 -5.80 -4.89
C ARG A 61 5.45 -7.29 -5.10
N SER A 62 5.39 -8.11 -4.06
CA SER A 62 5.72 -9.54 -4.12
C SER A 62 4.62 -10.38 -4.75
N GLU A 63 3.37 -10.00 -4.57
CA GLU A 63 2.21 -10.71 -5.13
C GLU A 63 1.96 -10.37 -6.61
N GLY A 64 2.83 -9.56 -7.23
CA GLY A 64 2.79 -9.33 -8.68
C GLY A 64 1.58 -8.52 -9.13
N HIS A 65 0.89 -7.84 -8.21
CA HIS A 65 -0.14 -6.86 -8.50
C HIS A 65 0.53 -5.64 -9.16
N THR A 66 0.80 -5.78 -10.45
CA THR A 66 1.24 -4.71 -11.34
C THR A 66 0.12 -3.69 -11.41
N VAL A 67 0.15 -2.74 -10.48
CA VAL A 67 -0.59 -1.49 -10.57
C VAL A 67 -0.12 -0.83 -11.87
N GLY A 68 -1.00 -0.86 -12.88
CA GLY A 68 -0.71 -0.58 -14.28
C GLY A 68 0.36 0.50 -14.49
N GLY A 69 1.51 0.06 -14.97
CA GLY A 69 2.66 0.92 -15.21
C GLY A 69 3.57 0.48 -16.35
N ASP A 70 3.28 -0.64 -17.03
CA ASP A 70 3.95 -0.99 -18.29
C ASP A 70 2.94 -0.86 -19.43
N ALA A 71 2.70 0.40 -19.80
CA ALA A 71 2.39 0.70 -21.17
C ALA A 71 3.64 0.38 -21.99
N TYR A 72 3.59 -0.69 -22.79
CA TYR A 72 4.43 -1.01 -23.95
C TYR A 72 5.88 -0.46 -23.94
N VAL A 73 6.86 -1.34 -23.80
CA VAL A 73 8.10 -1.22 -24.59
C VAL A 73 8.15 -2.42 -25.51
N ASP A 74 7.76 -2.15 -26.76
CA ASP A 74 8.00 -3.02 -27.90
C ASP A 74 9.51 -2.96 -28.18
N GLU A 75 10.24 -4.02 -27.87
CA GLU A 75 11.54 -4.27 -28.48
C GLU A 75 11.38 -5.53 -29.34
N GLU A 76 10.84 -5.32 -30.55
CA GLU A 76 11.10 -6.22 -31.68
C GLU A 76 12.61 -6.32 -31.89
N ALA A 77 13.13 -7.55 -31.88
CA ALA A 77 14.40 -7.93 -32.49
C ALA A 77 14.25 -9.30 -33.17
#